data_AF-A0A965QTA3-F1
#
_entry.id   AF-A0A965QTA3-F1
#
_cell.length_a   1.000
_cell.length_b   1.000
_cell.length_c   1.000
_cell.angle_alpha   90.00
_cell.angle_beta   90.00
_cell.angle_gamma   90.00
#
_symmetry.space_group_name_H-M   'P 1'
#
loop_
_entity.id
_entity.type
_entity.pdbx_description
1 polymer ?
#
loop_
_entity_poly.entity_id
_entity_poly.type
_entity_poly.pdbx_seq_one_letter_code
_entity_poly.pdbx_strand_id
1 'polypeptide(L)' 'MLVLSRKQNERIRVGDSVVVTVVRVSGDKVRIGIEAPANVRVLRDELDADD' A
#
# COMPACT_ATOMS: atom_id res chain seq x y z
N MET A 1 -12.82 8.60 -3.20
CA MET A 1 -11.54 8.69 -2.46
C MET A 1 -11.84 8.67 -0.97
N LEU A 2 -11.31 7.67 -0.24
CA LEU A 2 -11.41 7.60 1.22
C LEU A 2 -10.07 8.04 1.82
N VAL A 3 -10.06 8.99 2.75
CA VAL A 3 -8.84 9.55 3.33
C VAL A 3 -8.73 9.10 4.79
N LEU A 4 -7.61 8.45 5.12
CA LEU A 4 -7.34 7.91 6.45
C LEU A 4 -5.92 8.30 6.86
N SER A 5 -5.77 8.89 8.04
CA SER A 5 -4.45 9.14 8.63
C SER A 5 -4.02 7.93 9.45
N ARG A 6 -2.82 7.38 9.16
CA ARG A 6 -2.21 6.25 9.87
C ARG A 6 -0.82 6.61 10.36
N LYS A 7 -0.47 6.13 11.55
CA LYS A 7 0.87 6.18 12.14
C LYS A 7 1.70 4.99 11.66
N GLN A 8 3.00 5.04 11.97
CA GLN A 8 3.90 3.92 11.72
C GLN A 8 3.39 2.63 12.37
N ASN A 9 3.52 1.51 11.67
CA ASN A 9 3.04 0.16 12.00
C ASN A 9 1.51 -0.02 12.02
N GLU A 10 0.74 1.02 11.70
CA GLU A 10 -0.69 0.84 11.48
C GLU A 10 -0.98 0.25 10.09
N ARG A 11 -2.14 -0.41 9.99
CA ARG A 11 -2.56 -1.17 8.81
C ARG A 11 -3.94 -0.74 8.34
N ILE A 12 -4.15 -0.81 7.04
CA ILE A 12 -5.40 -0.55 6.34
C ILE A 12 -5.76 -1.85 5.61
N ARG A 13 -6.97 -2.35 5.80
CA ARG A 13 -7.47 -3.50 5.03
C ARG A 13 -8.33 -3.02 3.88
N VAL A 14 -8.12 -3.59 2.71
CA VAL A 14 -8.92 -3.33 1.51
C VAL A 14 -9.54 -4.65 1.08
N GLY A 15 -10.85 -4.77 1.24
CA GLY A 15 -11.55 -6.05 1.11
C GLY A 15 -11.06 -7.07 2.15
N ASP A 16 -11.11 -8.35 1.78
CA ASP A 16 -10.73 -9.46 2.67
C ASP A 16 -9.28 -9.91 2.54
N SER A 17 -8.61 -9.59 1.43
CA SER A 17 -7.33 -10.20 1.08
C SER A 17 -6.16 -9.23 0.95
N VAL A 18 -6.40 -7.91 0.93
CA VAL A 18 -5.33 -6.91 0.78
C VAL A 18 -5.12 -6.16 2.09
N VAL A 19 -3.87 -6.12 2.55
CA VAL A 19 -3.45 -5.37 3.73
C VAL A 19 -2.34 -4.41 3.35
N VAL A 20 -2.56 -3.12 3.60
CA VAL A 20 -1.58 -2.06 3.39
C VAL A 20 -1.05 -1.64 4.76
N THR A 21 0.25 -1.76 4.97
CA THR A 21 0.92 -1.46 6.23
C THR A 21 1.87 -0.28 6.06
N VAL A 22 1.78 0.71 6.95
CA VAL A 22 2.75 1.81 7.00
C VAL A 22 3.99 1.35 7.74
N VAL A 23 5.01 0.89 7.02
CA VAL A 23 6.22 0.30 7.62
C VAL A 23 7.09 1.38 8.28
N ARG A 24 7.26 2.52 7.61
CA ARG A 24 8.08 3.62 8.12
C ARG A 24 7.69 4.94 7.49
N VAL A 25 7.69 5.99 8.29
CA VAL A 25 7.60 7.37 7.80
C VAL A 25 8.95 8.04 8.06
N SER A 26 9.51 8.72 7.08
CA SER A 26 10.78 9.43 7.18
C SER A 26 10.71 10.71 6.36
N GLY A 27 10.39 11.82 7.03
CA GLY A 27 10.08 13.09 6.38
C GLY A 27 8.96 12.90 5.38
N ASP A 28 9.23 13.24 4.13
CA ASP A 28 8.31 13.13 3.00
C ASP A 28 8.20 11.71 2.41
N LYS A 29 9.08 10.78 2.81
CA LYS A 29 9.07 9.41 2.29
C LYS A 29 8.33 8.46 3.23
N VAL A 30 7.41 7.71 2.66
CA VAL A 30 6.68 6.65 3.36
C VAL A 30 7.03 5.30 2.75
N ARG A 31 7.44 4.35 3.60
CA ARG A 31 7.55 2.94 3.22
C ARG A 31 6.22 2.27 3.48
N ILE A 32 5.65 1.72 2.42
CA ILE A 32 4.38 1.01 2.45
C ILE A 32 4.66 -0.46 2.15
N GLY A 33 4.19 -1.35 3.03
CA GLY A 33 4.13 -2.77 2.80
C GLY A 33 2.74 -3.12 2.26
N ILE A 34 2.67 -3.92 1.20
CA ILE A 34 1.41 -4.35 0.60
C ILE A 34 1.42 -5.87 0.62
N GLU A 35 0.51 -6.45 1.38
CA GLU A 35 0.25 -7.88 1.40
C GLU A 35 -1.01 -8.12 0.57
N ALA A 36 -0.87 -8.86 -0.52
CA ALA A 36 -1.96 -9.20 -1.42
C ALA A 36 -1.75 -10.63 -1.96
N PRO A 37 -2.83 -11.36 -2.28
CA PRO A 37 -2.74 -12.67 -2.89
C PRO A 37 -2.19 -12.58 -4.33
N ALA A 38 -1.65 -13.69 -4.84
CA ALA A 38 -0.94 -13.74 -6.12
C ALA A 38 -1.81 -13.40 -7.36
N ASN A 39 -3.13 -13.46 -7.22
CA ASN A 39 -4.07 -13.05 -8.26
C ASN A 39 -4.24 -11.52 -8.35
N VAL A 40 -3.72 -10.75 -7.38
CA VAL A 40 -3.78 -9.29 -7.37
C VAL A 40 -2.42 -8.74 -7.76
N ARG A 41 -2.36 -8.09 -8.92
CA ARG A 41 -1.14 -7.44 -9.40
C ARG A 41 -0.93 -6.12 -8.66
N VAL A 42 0.25 -5.96 -8.05
CA VAL A 42 0.65 -4.74 -7.34
C VAL A 42 1.78 -4.10 -8.14
N LEU A 43 1.51 -2.93 -8.72
CA LEU A 43 2.47 -2.16 -9.51
C LEU A 43 2.62 -0.76 -8.90
N ARG A 44 3.75 -0.13 -9.19
CA ARG A 44 3.89 1.31 -8.98
C ARG A 44 3.24 2.00 -10.17
N ASP A 45 2.47 3.05 -9.89
CA ASP A 45 1.71 3.81 -10.90
C ASP A 45 2.60 4.33 -12.04
N GLU A 46 3.86 4.65 -11.72
CA GLU A 46 4.88 5.10 -12.68
C GLU A 46 5.41 4.00 -13.62
N LEU A 47 5.07 2.72 -13.38
CA LEU A 47 5.57 1.55 -14.11
C LEU A 47 4.49 0.88 -14.97
N ASP A 48 3.47 1.64 -15.40
CA ASP A 48 2.30 1.04 -16.04
C ASP A 48 2.67 0.13 -17.23
N ALA A 49 1.95 -0.99 -17.31
CA ALA A 49 2.32 -2.22 -18.01
C ALA A 49 1.82 -2.28 -19.46
N ASP A 50 1.77 -1.12 -20.11
CA ASP A 50 1.29 -0.93 -21.49
C ASP A 50 2.45 -0.40 -22.35
N ASP A 51 3.46 -1.26 -22.55
CA ASP A 51 4.32 -1.31 -23.76
C ASP A 51 4.50 -2.79 -24.14
#